data_AF-A0A0S8KZ51-F1
#
_entry.id   AF-A0A0S8KZ51-F1
#
_cell.length_a   1.000
_cell.length_b   1.000
_cell.length_c   1.000
_cell.angle_alpha   90.00
_cell.angle_beta   90.00
_cell.angle_gamma   90.00
#
_symmetry.space_group_name_H-M   'P 1'
#
loop_
_entity.id
_entity.type
_entity.pdbx_description
1 polymer ?
#
loop_
_entity_poly.entity_id
_entity_poly.type
_entity_poly.pdbx_seq_one_letter_code
_entity_poly.pdbx_strand_id
1 'polypeptide(L)'
;MRNLLILVIPLLIFSCNQKKILIVADEWPQMDTMADRLGEHVDYEIHKAEQDQVDFDLSAFDFVFMYVHESNVRNAEEALIEFTNGGGSLIVLHHGIASAKMKNPEWLDFIGIELFPRDHHKYPWGVMGHTTHTMVNLNPGHFITTNGITYDKDIPFHSEYDTIFHDVYPAFDLTDSEIFINQRLNPNLDEVTYYIILMESFSISFWV
;
A
#
# COMPACT_ATOMS: atom_id res chain seq x y z
N MET A 1 6.09 61.85 -30.94
CA MET A 1 6.42 61.10 -29.70
C MET A 1 5.46 59.94 -29.62
N ARG A 2 5.97 58.71 -29.74
CA ARG A 2 5.16 57.49 -29.91
C ARG A 2 5.21 56.75 -28.57
N ASN A 3 4.11 56.80 -27.81
CA ASN A 3 4.03 56.20 -26.48
C ASN A 3 4.04 54.68 -26.61
N LEU A 4 5.11 54.05 -26.13
CA LEU A 4 5.23 52.60 -26.00
C LEU A 4 4.52 52.19 -24.71
N LEU A 5 3.36 51.55 -24.84
CA LEU A 5 2.63 50.96 -23.73
C LEU A 5 3.25 49.57 -23.45
N ILE A 6 4.03 49.44 -22.38
CA ILE A 6 4.54 48.14 -21.92
C ILE A 6 3.43 47.50 -21.07
N LEU A 7 2.77 46.48 -21.62
CA LEU A 7 1.82 45.65 -20.89
C LEU A 7 2.61 44.66 -20.03
N VAL A 8 2.74 44.95 -18.73
CA VAL A 8 3.26 43.99 -17.74
C VAL A 8 2.12 43.04 -17.39
N ILE A 9 2.08 41.88 -18.03
CA ILE A 9 1.20 40.78 -17.61
C ILE A 9 1.82 40.21 -16.32
N PRO A 10 1.14 40.26 -15.17
CA PRO A 10 1.63 39.58 -13.99
C PRO A 10 1.58 38.09 -14.31
N LEU A 11 2.76 37.48 -14.43
CA LEU A 11 2.91 36.04 -14.51
C LEU A 11 2.38 35.50 -13.19
N LEU A 12 1.14 34.99 -13.18
CA LEU A 12 0.64 34.21 -12.07
C LEU A 12 1.51 32.96 -12.03
N ILE A 13 2.52 32.99 -11.17
CA ILE A 13 3.28 31.80 -10.79
C ILE A 13 2.26 30.95 -10.04
N PHE A 14 1.59 30.05 -10.76
CA PHE A 14 0.91 28.94 -10.13
C PHE A 14 2.02 28.17 -9.41
N SER A 15 2.10 28.31 -8.09
CA SER A 15 2.81 27.32 -7.28
C SER A 15 2.10 25.99 -7.54
N CYS A 16 2.65 25.19 -8.45
CA CYS A 16 2.38 23.78 -8.48
C CYS A 16 2.93 23.25 -7.16
N ASN A 17 2.05 23.11 -6.16
CA ASN A 17 2.45 22.53 -4.89
C ASN A 17 2.66 21.05 -5.17
N GLN A 18 3.90 20.66 -5.42
CA GLN A 18 4.24 19.27 -5.68
C GLN A 18 3.91 18.45 -4.44
N LYS A 19 3.23 17.32 -4.64
CA LYS A 19 2.97 16.34 -3.61
C LYS A 19 4.26 15.63 -3.28
N LYS A 20 4.65 15.70 -2.01
CA LYS A 20 5.87 15.06 -1.52
C LYS A 20 5.55 13.63 -1.14
N ILE A 21 6.22 12.70 -1.80
CA ILE A 21 6.02 11.27 -1.59
C ILE A 21 7.33 10.68 -1.06
N LEU A 22 7.28 9.99 0.07
CA LEU A 22 8.41 9.22 0.58
C LEU A 22 8.21 7.73 0.27
N ILE A 23 9.25 7.07 -0.20
CA ILE A 23 9.32 5.61 -0.32
C ILE A 23 10.38 5.12 0.68
N VAL A 24 9.95 4.37 1.68
CA VAL A 24 10.82 3.71 2.65
C VAL A 24 10.98 2.24 2.23
N ALA A 25 12.19 1.84 1.85
CA ALA A 25 12.45 0.48 1.36
C ALA A 25 13.85 -0.04 1.69
N ASP A 26 13.98 -1.37 1.74
CA ASP A 26 15.28 -2.08 1.83
C ASP A 26 15.62 -2.88 0.55
N GLU A 27 14.71 -2.89 -0.43
CA GLU A 27 14.88 -3.54 -1.74
C GLU A 27 14.59 -2.56 -2.89
N TRP A 28 15.65 -1.97 -3.43
CA TRP A 28 15.52 -0.86 -4.39
C TRP A 28 15.22 -1.25 -5.84
N PRO A 29 15.77 -2.31 -6.44
CA PRO A 29 15.50 -2.59 -7.86
C PRO A 29 14.00 -2.67 -8.19
N GLN A 30 13.19 -3.23 -7.29
CA GLN A 30 11.74 -3.32 -7.39
C GLN A 30 11.08 -1.96 -7.16
N MET A 31 11.50 -1.24 -6.10
CA MET A 31 10.92 0.04 -5.73
C MET A 31 11.33 1.20 -6.63
N ASP A 32 12.44 1.07 -7.37
CA ASP A 32 12.85 1.99 -8.42
C ASP A 32 11.83 2.02 -9.55
N THR A 33 11.25 0.86 -9.91
CA THR A 33 10.17 0.80 -10.90
C THR A 33 8.95 1.61 -10.44
N MET A 34 8.57 1.49 -9.17
CA MET A 34 7.46 2.28 -8.62
C MET A 34 7.81 3.78 -8.56
N ALA A 35 9.00 4.12 -8.09
CA ALA A 35 9.47 5.50 -8.01
C ALA A 35 9.51 6.18 -9.38
N ASP A 36 10.00 5.49 -10.41
CA ASP A 36 10.06 5.98 -11.78
C ASP A 36 8.65 6.24 -12.32
N ARG A 37 7.72 5.31 -12.10
CA ARG A 37 6.31 5.48 -12.52
C ARG A 37 5.62 6.64 -11.81
N LEU A 38 5.83 6.78 -10.51
CA LEU A 38 5.30 7.93 -9.76
C LEU A 38 5.94 9.24 -10.22
N GLY A 39 7.23 9.22 -10.56
CA GLY A 39 7.97 10.38 -11.07
C GLY A 39 7.56 10.84 -12.48
N GLU A 40 6.81 10.03 -13.24
CA GLU A 40 6.20 10.46 -14.51
C GLU A 40 5.12 11.53 -14.28
N HIS A 41 4.60 11.67 -13.06
CA HIS A 41 3.64 12.71 -12.67
C HIS A 41 4.36 14.02 -12.33
N VAL A 42 4.07 15.08 -13.11
CA VAL A 42 4.71 16.41 -12.98
C VAL A 42 4.48 17.09 -11.62
N ASP A 43 3.43 16.68 -10.92
CA ASP A 43 3.03 17.20 -9.62
C ASP A 43 3.60 16.40 -8.45
N TYR A 44 4.42 15.36 -8.65
CA TYR A 44 4.99 14.57 -7.56
C TYR A 44 6.49 14.81 -7.38
N GLU A 45 6.91 15.00 -6.13
CA GLU A 45 8.31 15.01 -5.70
C GLU A 45 8.61 13.71 -4.95
N ILE A 46 9.41 12.83 -5.54
CA ILE A 46 9.70 11.50 -4.99
C ILE A 46 10.97 11.53 -4.16
N HIS A 47 10.85 11.12 -2.90
CA HIS A 47 11.94 10.91 -1.96
C HIS A 47 12.09 9.43 -1.66
N LYS A 48 13.34 9.00 -1.47
CA LYS A 48 13.74 7.61 -1.21
C LYS A 48 14.51 7.58 0.09
N ALA A 49 14.21 6.62 0.97
CA ALA A 49 14.95 6.41 2.20
C ALA A 49 15.05 4.91 2.52
N GLU A 50 16.21 4.49 3.02
CA GLU A 50 16.31 3.22 3.76
C GLU A 50 15.73 3.42 5.17
N GLN A 51 15.28 2.33 5.80
CA GLN A 51 14.64 2.43 7.12
C GLN A 51 15.57 3.02 8.22
N ASP A 52 16.89 2.83 8.13
CA ASP A 52 17.84 3.42 9.08
C ASP A 52 18.09 4.92 8.86
N GLN A 53 17.61 5.46 7.74
CA GLN A 53 17.67 6.90 7.40
C GLN A 53 16.41 7.65 7.84
N VAL A 54 15.37 6.95 8.32
CA VAL A 54 14.14 7.56 8.82
C VAL A 54 14.33 7.97 10.28
N ASP A 55 15.00 9.11 10.50
CA ASP A 55 15.22 9.71 11.81
C ASP A 55 14.58 11.12 11.96
N PHE A 56 13.67 11.45 11.04
CA PHE A 56 13.07 12.76 10.90
C PHE A 56 11.54 12.70 10.94
N ASP A 57 10.92 13.86 11.21
CA ASP A 57 9.47 14.05 11.16
C ASP A 57 8.95 13.93 9.72
N LEU A 58 7.98 13.02 9.51
CA LEU A 58 7.37 12.75 8.21
C LEU A 58 6.25 13.74 7.84
N SER A 59 5.93 14.72 8.69
CA SER A 59 4.85 15.70 8.46
C SER A 59 4.99 16.54 7.18
N ALA A 60 6.18 16.59 6.59
CA ALA A 60 6.44 17.25 5.31
C ALA A 60 5.95 16.47 4.09
N PHE A 61 5.60 15.18 4.24
CA PHE A 61 5.16 14.31 3.15
C PHE A 61 3.64 14.22 3.09
N ASP A 62 3.09 14.25 1.87
CA ASP A 62 1.67 14.01 1.64
C ASP A 62 1.35 12.51 1.73
N PHE A 63 2.26 11.66 1.24
CA PHE A 63 2.11 10.20 1.24
C PHE A 63 3.43 9.50 1.56
N VAL A 64 3.35 8.37 2.26
CA VAL A 64 4.50 7.51 2.55
C VAL A 64 4.19 6.09 2.09
N PHE A 65 5.07 5.51 1.29
CA PHE A 65 5.05 4.10 0.92
C PHE A 65 6.06 3.33 1.76
N MET A 66 5.68 2.15 2.22
CA MET A 66 6.54 1.26 3.00
C MET A 66 6.69 -0.10 2.30
N TYR A 67 7.92 -0.47 1.96
CA TYR A 67 8.31 -1.75 1.39
C TYR A 67 9.61 -2.25 2.03
N VAL A 68 9.52 -2.75 3.26
CA VAL A 68 10.67 -3.28 4.02
C VAL A 68 10.50 -4.78 4.17
N HIS A 69 11.40 -5.58 3.60
CA HIS A 69 11.44 -7.04 3.70
C HIS A 69 11.86 -7.53 5.10
N GLU A 70 12.85 -6.88 5.70
CA GLU A 70 13.36 -7.28 7.02
C GLU A 70 12.41 -6.89 8.17
N SER A 71 12.78 -7.15 9.42
CA SER A 71 12.08 -6.51 10.56
C SER A 71 12.29 -5.00 10.51
N ASN A 72 11.29 -4.22 10.93
CA ASN A 72 11.43 -2.76 10.99
C ASN A 72 12.45 -2.39 12.07
N VAL A 73 13.35 -1.46 11.75
CA VAL A 73 14.14 -0.75 12.76
C VAL A 73 13.21 0.18 13.54
N ARG A 74 13.45 0.29 14.85
CA ARG A 74 12.54 0.93 15.80
C ARG A 74 12.16 2.37 15.42
N ASN A 75 13.13 3.18 15.00
CA ASN A 75 12.91 4.57 14.62
C ASN A 75 11.97 4.70 13.42
N ALA A 76 12.18 3.88 12.38
CA ALA A 76 11.29 3.88 11.21
C ALA A 76 9.87 3.41 11.57
N GLU A 77 9.75 2.35 12.38
CA GLU A 77 8.45 1.87 12.87
C GLU A 77 7.70 2.98 13.61
N GLU A 78 8.34 3.64 14.57
CA GLU A 78 7.73 4.74 15.34
C GLU A 78 7.33 5.91 14.43
N ALA A 79 8.21 6.35 13.53
CA ALA A 79 7.95 7.48 12.64
C ALA A 79 6.76 7.22 11.70
N LEU A 80 6.65 6.00 11.15
CA LEU A 80 5.55 5.61 10.27
C LEU A 80 4.21 5.53 11.01
N ILE A 81 4.21 4.98 12.22
CA ILE A 81 3.03 4.92 13.09
C ILE A 81 2.60 6.34 13.49
N GLU A 82 3.52 7.18 13.94
CA GLU A 82 3.25 8.56 14.36
C GLU A 82 2.72 9.40 13.19
N PHE A 83 3.33 9.29 12.01
CA PHE A 83 2.85 9.95 10.80
C PHE A 83 1.39 9.61 10.51
N THR A 84 1.02 8.33 10.57
CA THR A 84 -0.34 7.88 10.27
C THR A 84 -1.33 8.31 11.33
N ASN A 85 -0.97 8.17 12.62
CA ASN A 85 -1.77 8.65 13.75
C ASN A 85 -1.95 10.18 13.73
N GLY A 86 -1.01 10.91 13.11
CA GLY A 86 -1.10 12.34 12.83
C GLY A 86 -2.02 12.72 11.66
N GLY A 87 -2.65 11.74 11.00
CA GLY A 87 -3.50 11.92 9.82
C GLY A 87 -2.76 11.83 8.48
N GLY A 88 -1.50 11.41 8.49
CA GLY A 88 -0.71 11.12 7.29
C GLY A 88 -1.22 9.89 6.55
N SER A 89 -1.03 9.86 5.22
CA SER A 89 -1.45 8.74 4.38
C SER A 89 -0.30 7.76 4.16
N LEU A 90 -0.32 6.65 4.89
CA LEU A 90 0.64 5.55 4.78
C LEU A 90 0.09 4.42 3.89
N ILE A 91 0.88 4.00 2.89
CA ILE A 91 0.60 2.86 2.04
C ILE A 91 1.61 1.75 2.38
N VAL A 92 1.11 0.69 3.01
CA VAL A 92 1.91 -0.49 3.36
C VAL A 92 1.85 -1.49 2.21
N LEU A 93 2.99 -1.75 1.58
CA LEU A 93 3.12 -2.72 0.50
C LEU A 93 3.49 -4.10 1.04
N HIS A 94 3.36 -5.13 0.21
CA HIS A 94 3.47 -6.57 0.53
C HIS A 94 4.41 -6.94 1.70
N HIS A 95 5.68 -6.54 1.64
CA HIS A 95 6.66 -6.91 2.67
C HIS A 95 6.47 -6.21 4.02
N GLY A 96 5.70 -5.12 4.06
CA GLY A 96 5.20 -4.53 5.29
C GLY A 96 4.27 -5.45 6.07
N ILE A 97 3.75 -6.52 5.45
CA ILE A 97 2.86 -7.53 6.05
C ILE A 97 3.48 -8.93 5.89
N ALA A 98 4.71 -9.11 6.40
CA ALA A 98 5.47 -10.34 6.25
C ALA A 98 5.87 -10.97 7.60
N SER A 99 6.26 -12.25 7.55
CA SER A 99 6.64 -13.01 8.76
C SER A 99 7.79 -12.39 9.57
N ALA A 100 8.68 -11.62 8.94
CA ALA A 100 9.74 -10.89 9.64
C ALA A 100 9.19 -9.89 10.67
N LYS A 101 7.99 -9.34 10.43
CA LYS A 101 7.30 -8.38 11.32
C LYS A 101 6.81 -9.02 12.61
N MET A 102 6.96 -10.33 12.80
CA MET A 102 6.80 -10.95 14.12
C MET A 102 7.73 -10.37 15.19
N LYS A 103 8.82 -9.70 14.79
CA LYS A 103 9.72 -8.95 15.69
C LYS A 103 9.20 -7.54 16.02
N ASN A 104 8.16 -7.06 15.34
CA ASN A 104 7.54 -5.75 15.45
C ASN A 104 6.05 -5.91 15.82
N PRO A 105 5.73 -6.34 17.05
CA PRO A 105 4.34 -6.58 17.44
C PRO A 105 3.49 -5.30 17.41
N GLU A 106 4.06 -4.14 17.77
CA GLU A 106 3.38 -2.85 17.69
C GLU A 106 3.01 -2.49 16.25
N TRP A 107 3.90 -2.73 15.29
CA TRP A 107 3.59 -2.61 13.88
C TRP A 107 2.42 -3.49 13.45
N LEU A 108 2.44 -4.79 13.80
CA LEU A 108 1.35 -5.72 13.43
C LEU A 108 0.00 -5.32 14.04
N ASP A 109 0.00 -4.86 15.29
CA ASP A 109 -1.19 -4.37 15.96
C ASP A 109 -1.71 -3.09 15.28
N PHE A 110 -0.80 -2.16 14.94
CA PHE A 110 -1.12 -0.92 14.21
C PHE A 110 -1.72 -1.20 12.83
N ILE A 111 -1.12 -2.12 12.06
CA ILE A 111 -1.64 -2.52 10.75
C ILE A 111 -2.72 -3.62 10.83
N GLY A 112 -3.25 -3.92 12.03
CA GLY A 112 -4.40 -4.81 12.15
C GLY A 112 -4.22 -6.23 11.70
N ILE A 113 -2.99 -6.74 11.67
CA ILE A 113 -2.72 -8.07 11.13
C ILE A 113 -2.71 -9.09 12.25
N GLU A 114 -3.67 -10.00 12.17
CA GLU A 114 -3.80 -11.14 13.07
C GLU A 114 -3.50 -12.44 12.32
N LEU A 115 -2.98 -13.42 13.04
CA LEU A 115 -2.72 -14.76 12.49
C LEU A 115 -3.72 -15.75 13.08
N PHE A 116 -4.54 -16.37 12.23
CA PHE A 116 -5.47 -17.41 12.63
C PHE A 116 -5.62 -18.52 11.57
N PRO A 117 -5.40 -19.79 11.93
CA PRO A 117 -4.97 -20.23 13.25
C PRO A 117 -3.46 -19.97 13.46
N ARG A 118 -3.05 -19.78 14.72
CA ARG A 118 -1.65 -19.49 15.11
C ARG A 118 -0.96 -20.74 15.68
N ASP A 119 -1.00 -21.82 14.91
CA ASP A 119 -0.76 -23.16 15.45
C ASP A 119 0.71 -23.50 15.71
N HIS A 120 1.64 -22.67 15.22
CA HIS A 120 3.07 -22.89 15.40
C HIS A 120 3.71 -21.78 16.24
N HIS A 121 4.28 -22.14 17.40
CA HIS A 121 4.88 -21.18 18.34
C HIS A 121 6.02 -20.33 17.76
N LYS A 122 6.93 -20.94 16.97
CA LYS A 122 8.10 -20.25 16.38
C LYS A 122 7.87 -19.62 15.00
N TYR A 123 7.07 -20.27 14.15
CA TYR A 123 6.81 -19.86 12.76
C TYR A 123 5.30 -19.84 12.51
N PRO A 124 4.57 -18.90 13.16
CA PRO A 124 3.12 -18.88 13.11
C PRO A 124 2.54 -18.53 11.74
N TRP A 125 3.36 -18.03 10.81
CA TRP A 125 2.91 -17.60 9.48
C TRP A 125 2.77 -18.80 8.55
N GLY A 126 1.55 -19.03 8.06
CA GLY A 126 1.27 -20.05 7.06
C GLY A 126 1.51 -19.50 5.66
N VAL A 127 2.39 -20.14 4.90
CA VAL A 127 2.77 -19.74 3.55
C VAL A 127 2.55 -20.91 2.60
N MET A 128 2.00 -20.64 1.42
CA MET A 128 1.90 -21.59 0.32
C MET A 128 2.48 -20.96 -0.95
N GLY A 129 3.64 -21.44 -1.39
CA GLY A 129 4.29 -21.03 -2.63
C GLY A 129 3.88 -21.87 -3.84
N HIS A 130 4.21 -21.38 -5.03
CA HIS A 130 4.02 -22.08 -6.32
C HIS A 130 2.58 -22.54 -6.58
N THR A 131 1.61 -21.72 -6.21
CA THR A 131 0.19 -22.02 -6.42
C THR A 131 -0.42 -21.10 -7.47
N THR A 132 -1.54 -21.51 -8.06
CA THR A 132 -2.37 -20.60 -8.86
C THR A 132 -3.47 -20.07 -7.98
N HIS A 133 -3.61 -18.76 -7.96
CA HIS A 133 -4.61 -18.09 -7.16
C HIS A 133 -5.56 -17.24 -8.00
N THR A 134 -6.87 -17.29 -7.74
CA THR A 134 -7.86 -16.43 -8.41
C THR A 134 -8.16 -15.17 -7.58
N MET A 135 -7.71 -14.02 -8.07
CA MET A 135 -8.04 -12.72 -7.51
C MET A 135 -9.48 -12.35 -7.86
N VAL A 136 -10.30 -11.98 -6.86
CA VAL A 136 -11.72 -11.61 -7.04
C VAL A 136 -11.95 -10.15 -6.69
N ASN A 137 -12.58 -9.39 -7.58
CA ASN A 137 -12.96 -8.00 -7.35
C ASN A 137 -14.30 -7.90 -6.63
N LEU A 138 -14.26 -7.78 -5.31
CA LEU A 138 -15.46 -7.67 -4.48
C LEU A 138 -16.14 -6.28 -4.53
N ASN A 139 -15.48 -5.28 -5.13
CA ASN A 139 -16.05 -3.94 -5.29
C ASN A 139 -15.86 -3.43 -6.73
N PRO A 140 -16.62 -3.98 -7.70
CA PRO A 140 -16.45 -3.67 -9.12
C PRO A 140 -16.93 -2.27 -9.52
N GLY A 141 -17.42 -1.45 -8.58
CA GLY A 141 -17.71 -0.04 -8.78
C GLY A 141 -16.60 0.91 -8.33
N HIS A 142 -15.57 0.40 -7.64
CA HIS A 142 -14.53 1.24 -7.05
C HIS A 142 -13.43 1.59 -8.06
N PHE A 143 -12.92 2.83 -8.01
CA PHE A 143 -11.93 3.31 -8.98
C PHE A 143 -10.66 2.45 -8.98
N ILE A 144 -10.16 2.09 -7.80
CA ILE A 144 -8.89 1.36 -7.65
C ILE A 144 -8.97 -0.06 -8.23
N THR A 145 -10.14 -0.70 -8.17
CA THR A 145 -10.33 -2.04 -8.76
C THR A 145 -10.69 -2.02 -10.22
N THR A 146 -11.02 -0.87 -10.82
CA THR A 146 -11.58 -0.84 -12.19
C THR A 146 -10.73 -0.04 -13.15
N ASN A 147 -10.04 1.00 -12.68
CA ASN A 147 -9.32 1.91 -13.54
C ASN A 147 -7.99 1.30 -14.00
N GLY A 148 -7.93 0.89 -15.27
CA GLY A 148 -6.72 0.32 -15.87
C GLY A 148 -6.50 -1.16 -15.54
N ILE A 149 -7.45 -1.82 -14.87
CA ILE A 149 -7.40 -3.26 -14.57
C ILE A 149 -8.22 -4.03 -15.59
N THR A 150 -7.66 -5.11 -16.13
CA THR A 150 -8.37 -6.07 -16.97
C THR A 150 -8.63 -7.34 -16.16
N TYR A 151 -9.88 -7.80 -16.19
CA TYR A 151 -10.30 -9.07 -15.60
C TYR A 151 -10.63 -10.05 -16.72
N ASP A 152 -10.07 -11.24 -16.64
CA ASP A 152 -10.10 -12.21 -17.75
C ASP A 152 -11.35 -13.10 -17.72
N LYS A 153 -12.03 -13.13 -16.57
CA LYS A 153 -13.19 -13.98 -16.30
C LYS A 153 -14.08 -13.40 -15.21
N ASP A 154 -15.29 -13.92 -15.13
CA ASP A 154 -16.18 -13.75 -13.99
C ASP A 154 -16.35 -15.10 -13.29
N ILE A 155 -16.29 -15.12 -11.95
CA ILE A 155 -16.45 -16.35 -11.17
C ILE A 155 -17.51 -16.22 -10.07
N PRO A 156 -18.27 -17.29 -9.76
CA PRO A 156 -19.09 -17.31 -8.56
C PRO A 156 -18.18 -17.28 -7.33
N PHE A 157 -18.44 -16.36 -6.41
CA PHE A 157 -17.74 -16.22 -5.14
C PHE A 157 -18.73 -16.25 -3.97
N HIS A 158 -18.35 -16.94 -2.91
CA HIS A 158 -19.13 -17.07 -1.70
C HIS A 158 -18.19 -16.89 -0.50
N SER A 159 -18.34 -15.77 0.20
CA SER A 159 -17.56 -15.54 1.42
C SER A 159 -18.04 -16.45 2.55
N GLU A 160 -17.10 -17.14 3.20
CA GLU A 160 -17.36 -17.89 4.43
C GLU A 160 -17.54 -16.97 5.66
N TYR A 161 -17.15 -15.71 5.54
CA TYR A 161 -17.05 -14.76 6.67
C TYR A 161 -18.05 -13.61 6.59
N ASP A 162 -18.68 -13.40 5.44
CA ASP A 162 -19.62 -12.30 5.19
C ASP A 162 -20.81 -12.83 4.38
N THR A 163 -22.01 -12.35 4.68
CA THR A 163 -23.24 -12.66 3.94
C THR A 163 -23.47 -11.80 2.69
N ILE A 164 -22.69 -10.73 2.51
CA ILE A 164 -22.84 -9.74 1.44
C ILE A 164 -22.17 -10.23 0.15
N PHE A 165 -20.99 -10.87 0.25
CA PHE A 165 -20.16 -11.22 -0.91
C PHE A 165 -20.51 -12.59 -1.52
N HIS A 166 -21.73 -12.70 -2.05
CA HIS A 166 -22.33 -13.96 -2.53
C HIS A 166 -22.92 -13.77 -3.94
N ASP A 167 -22.07 -13.58 -4.94
CA ASP A 167 -22.47 -13.31 -6.33
C ASP A 167 -21.37 -13.72 -7.31
N VAL A 168 -21.53 -13.38 -8.58
CA VAL A 168 -20.52 -13.49 -9.64
C VAL A 168 -19.72 -12.19 -9.71
N TYR A 169 -18.40 -12.31 -9.64
CA TYR A 169 -17.49 -11.16 -9.62
C TYR A 169 -16.37 -11.27 -10.67
N PRO A 170 -15.87 -10.14 -11.18
CA PRO A 170 -14.71 -10.10 -12.06
C PRO A 170 -13.46 -10.65 -11.36
N ALA A 171 -12.67 -11.40 -12.10
CA ALA A 171 -11.50 -12.10 -11.58
C ALA A 171 -10.41 -12.32 -12.62
N PHE A 172 -9.18 -12.55 -12.14
CA PHE A 172 -8.05 -13.03 -12.94
C PHE A 172 -7.22 -14.03 -12.12
N ASP A 173 -6.40 -14.84 -12.79
CA ASP A 173 -5.49 -15.77 -12.12
C ASP A 173 -4.08 -15.20 -11.99
N LEU A 174 -3.52 -15.36 -10.80
CA LEU A 174 -2.11 -15.20 -10.49
C LEU A 174 -1.47 -16.58 -10.45
N THR A 175 -0.72 -16.92 -11.50
CA THR A 175 -0.02 -18.20 -11.60
C THR A 175 1.35 -18.12 -10.93
N ASP A 176 1.78 -19.21 -10.29
CA ASP A 176 3.09 -19.31 -9.62
C ASP A 176 3.28 -18.26 -8.51
N SER A 177 2.25 -18.09 -7.69
CA SER A 177 2.19 -17.12 -6.60
C SER A 177 2.55 -17.74 -5.25
N GLU A 178 2.99 -16.89 -4.32
CA GLU A 178 3.05 -17.19 -2.89
C GLU A 178 1.85 -16.58 -2.17
N ILE A 179 1.16 -17.31 -1.28
CA ILE A 179 0.00 -16.80 -0.53
C ILE A 179 0.16 -17.04 0.98
N PHE A 180 -0.33 -16.09 1.77
CA PHE A 180 -0.43 -16.23 3.23
C PHE A 180 -1.82 -16.74 3.62
N ILE A 181 -1.89 -17.95 4.18
CA ILE A 181 -3.16 -18.67 4.37
C ILE A 181 -3.86 -18.41 5.69
N ASN A 182 -3.17 -17.76 6.64
CA ASN A 182 -3.68 -17.54 7.98
C ASN A 182 -3.61 -16.08 8.43
N GLN A 183 -3.32 -15.15 7.52
CA GLN A 183 -3.44 -13.71 7.79
C GLN A 183 -4.91 -13.29 7.81
N ARG A 184 -5.26 -12.46 8.77
CA ARG A 184 -6.57 -11.81 8.88
C ARG A 184 -6.39 -10.34 9.20
N LEU A 185 -7.25 -9.52 8.63
CA LEU A 185 -7.37 -8.12 9.02
C LEU A 185 -8.33 -8.02 10.20
N ASN A 186 -7.94 -7.25 11.22
CA ASN A 186 -8.82 -6.89 12.32
C ASN A 186 -9.90 -5.92 11.79
N PRO A 187 -11.18 -6.31 11.81
CA PRO A 187 -12.25 -5.52 11.20
C PRO A 187 -12.61 -4.25 12.00
N ASN A 188 -12.01 -4.02 13.17
CA ASN A 188 -12.31 -2.85 14.02
C ASN A 188 -11.32 -1.69 13.83
N LEU A 189 -10.42 -1.76 12.85
CA LEU A 189 -9.52 -0.66 12.52
C LEU A 189 -10.14 0.19 11.42
N ASP A 190 -10.85 1.24 11.83
CA ASP A 190 -11.53 2.18 10.95
C ASP A 190 -10.56 3.18 10.28
N GLU A 191 -9.33 3.33 10.79
CA GLU A 191 -8.41 4.44 10.42
C GLU A 191 -7.30 4.04 9.45
N VAL A 192 -7.11 2.75 9.17
CA VAL A 192 -6.08 2.29 8.23
C VAL A 192 -6.72 1.84 6.93
N THR A 193 -6.59 2.68 5.90
CA THR A 193 -6.96 2.26 4.54
C THR A 193 -5.88 1.34 3.99
N TYR A 194 -6.13 0.04 4.06
CA TYR A 194 -5.26 -0.97 3.49
C TYR A 194 -5.37 -0.96 1.96
N TYR A 195 -4.47 -0.24 1.30
CA TYR A 195 -4.13 -0.53 -0.10
C TYR A 195 -3.10 -1.64 -0.14
N ILE A 196 -3.59 -2.84 0.16
CA ILE A 196 -2.81 -4.06 0.01
C ILE A 196 -2.72 -4.35 -1.50
N ILE A 197 -1.76 -3.70 -2.15
CA ILE A 197 -1.32 -4.04 -3.51
C ILE A 197 -0.24 -5.11 -3.35
N LEU A 198 -0.68 -6.36 -3.28
CA LEU A 198 0.20 -7.52 -3.26
C LEU A 198 0.54 -7.85 -4.73
N MET A 199 1.58 -7.22 -5.25
CA MET A 199 2.39 -7.83 -6.31
C MET A 199 3.26 -8.88 -5.58
N GLU A 200 2.83 -10.10 -5.26
CA GLU A 200 2.22 -11.12 -6.11
C GLU A 200 1.27 -12.03 -5.29
N SER A 201 0.14 -11.51 -4.78
CA SER A 201 -1.01 -12.29 -4.29
C SER A 201 -2.04 -11.51 -3.46
N PHE A 202 -3.25 -11.32 -4.00
CA PHE A 202 -4.55 -11.24 -3.29
C PHE A 202 -5.24 -9.94 -2.85
N SER A 203 -6.56 -10.14 -2.67
CA SER A 203 -7.74 -9.26 -2.58
C SER A 203 -7.51 -7.84 -2.08
N ILE A 204 -7.89 -6.87 -2.89
CA ILE A 204 -8.09 -5.51 -2.43
C ILE A 204 -9.48 -5.46 -1.78
N SER A 205 -9.51 -5.55 -0.46
CA SER A 205 -10.70 -5.29 0.34
C SER A 205 -10.70 -3.80 0.70
N PHE A 206 -11.60 -3.03 0.08
CA PHE A 206 -11.82 -1.63 0.45
C PHE A 206 -12.80 -1.59 1.60
N TRP A 207 -12.33 -1.09 2.73
CA TRP A 207 -13.20 -0.60 3.79
C TRP A 207 -13.06 0.92 3.79
N VAL A 208 -14.20 1.60 3.60
CA VAL A 208 -14.36 3.06 3.65
C VAL A 208 -15.15 3.39 4.89
#